data_AF-A0A959K6K8-F1
#
_entry.id   AF-A0A959K6K8-F1
#
_cell.length_a   1.000
_cell.length_b   1.000
_cell.length_c   1.000
_cell.angle_alpha   90.00
_cell.angle_beta   90.00
_cell.angle_gamma   90.00
#
_symmetry.space_group_name_H-M   'P 1'
#
loop_
_entity.id
_entity.type
_entity.pdbx_description
1 polymer ?
#
loop_
_entity_poly.entity_id
_entity_poly.type
_entity_poly.pdbx_seq_one_letter_code
_entity_poly.pdbx_strand_id
1 'polypeptide(L)'
;MELVDNTNIIYQYTILIIFGVALLFFIFMYRYSVALRKSILEEEEAKRLLTSNSFKLEKSVLENQKLEATQKMQRERNLRLEQEVVLRNKELVTSTLLISKQKEILAIIEKETSQFSDLMQNTDRSVLKNIKRIIRTNSSIANEWEDFKLHFDKVHPQFFKKLSERHHTLSQHEIRHCAYIKMGLATKEIARLMNINATSVQIARVRLKKKLELPREMDLIGYILDL
;
A
#
# COMPACT_ATOMS: atom_id res chain seq x y z
N MET A 1 13.76 43.62 107.97
CA MET A 1 13.62 44.25 106.63
C MET A 1 14.18 43.35 105.53
N GLU A 2 15.25 42.58 105.78
CA GLU A 2 15.89 41.67 104.79
C GLU A 2 15.03 40.49 104.28
N LEU A 3 14.09 39.97 105.07
CA LEU A 3 13.25 38.81 104.66
C LEU A 3 12.25 39.16 103.54
N VAL A 4 11.79 40.41 103.47
CA VAL A 4 10.82 40.88 102.46
C VAL A 4 11.48 41.08 101.10
N ASP A 5 12.76 41.50 101.08
CA ASP A 5 13.53 41.63 99.85
C ASP A 5 13.80 40.27 99.19
N ASN A 6 14.07 39.23 99.99
CA ASN A 6 14.36 37.90 99.46
C ASN A 6 13.13 37.24 98.80
N THR A 7 11.91 37.49 99.30
CA THR A 7 10.68 37.01 98.67
C THR A 7 10.42 37.66 97.31
N ASN A 8 10.62 38.97 97.16
CA ASN A 8 10.44 39.68 95.89
C ASN A 8 11.41 39.19 94.81
N ILE A 9 12.65 38.91 95.21
CA ILE A 9 13.67 38.34 94.31
C ILE A 9 13.24 36.95 93.80
N ILE A 10 12.69 36.09 94.66
CA ILE A 10 12.19 34.76 94.27
C ILE A 10 11.03 34.86 93.27
N TYR A 11 10.06 35.76 93.48
CA TYR A 11 8.94 35.96 92.55
C TYR A 11 9.38 36.46 91.16
N GLN A 12 10.42 37.30 91.09
CA GLN A 12 10.95 37.75 89.79
C GLN A 12 11.58 36.59 89.02
N TYR A 13 12.33 35.70 89.67
CA TYR A 13 12.92 34.54 89.03
C TYR A 13 11.88 33.53 88.54
N THR A 14 10.80 33.27 89.30
CA THR A 14 9.75 32.35 88.87
C THR A 14 8.99 32.87 87.65
N ILE A 15 8.71 34.18 87.59
CA ILE A 15 8.10 34.82 86.42
C ILE A 15 9.00 34.66 85.18
N LEU A 16 10.31 34.91 85.32
CA LEU A 16 11.27 34.74 84.21
C LEU A 16 11.32 33.31 83.69
N ILE A 17 11.27 32.31 84.58
CA ILE A 17 11.22 30.90 84.19
C ILE A 17 9.94 30.59 83.41
N ILE A 18 8.78 31.05 83.88
CA ILE A 18 7.50 30.84 83.20
C ILE A 18 7.52 31.46 81.79
N PHE A 19 8.03 32.69 81.66
CA PHE A 19 8.21 33.33 80.36
C PHE A 19 9.16 32.55 79.45
N GLY A 20 10.27 32.03 79.99
CA GLY A 20 11.21 31.20 79.23
C GLY A 20 10.57 29.91 78.72
N VAL A 21 9.79 29.22 79.57
CA VAL A 21 9.06 28.00 79.18
C VAL A 21 7.98 28.32 78.15
N ALA A 22 7.23 29.41 78.32
CA ALA A 22 6.22 29.85 77.36
C ALA A 22 6.84 30.21 76.00
N LEU A 23 8.01 30.87 76.01
CA LEU A 23 8.77 31.18 74.79
C LEU A 23 9.23 29.90 74.08
N LEU A 24 9.78 28.93 74.82
CA LEU A 24 10.20 27.65 74.27
C LEU A 24 9.01 26.87 73.69
N PHE A 25 7.87 26.86 74.37
CA PHE A 25 6.64 26.27 73.87
C PHE A 25 6.17 26.94 72.58
N PHE A 26 6.22 28.28 72.50
CA PHE A 26 5.84 29.02 71.31
C PHE A 26 6.79 28.73 70.13
N ILE A 27 8.10 28.65 70.38
CA ILE A 27 9.10 28.26 69.38
C ILE A 27 8.83 26.84 68.90
N PHE A 28 8.58 25.90 69.82
CA PHE A 28 8.25 24.52 69.48
C PHE A 28 6.97 24.44 68.63
N MET A 29 5.89 25.11 69.06
CA MET A 29 4.63 25.20 68.34
C MET A 29 4.79 25.83 66.95
N TYR A 30 5.57 26.90 66.84
CA TYR A 30 5.88 27.55 65.57
C TYR A 30 6.63 26.59 64.64
N ARG A 31 7.70 25.94 65.12
CA ARG A 31 8.46 24.95 64.33
C ARG A 31 7.60 23.77 63.89
N TYR A 32 6.78 23.25 64.81
CA TYR A 32 5.83 22.19 64.51
C TYR A 32 4.84 22.61 63.41
N SER A 33 4.29 23.82 63.51
CA SER A 33 3.35 24.36 62.52
C SER A 33 3.98 24.53 61.13
N VAL A 34 5.26 24.94 61.05
CA VAL A 34 5.99 25.08 59.78
C VAL A 34 6.32 23.72 59.18
N ALA A 35 6.77 22.76 60.00
CA ALA A 35 7.06 21.41 59.54
C ALA A 35 5.81 20.73 58.96
N LEU A 36 4.66 20.89 59.63
CA LEU A 36 3.39 20.34 59.17
C LEU A 36 2.90 20.96 57.85
N ARG A 37 3.06 22.28 57.69
CA ARG A 37 2.74 22.96 56.41
C ARG A 37 3.61 22.45 55.27
N LYS A 38 4.90 22.21 55.53
CA LYS A 38 5.84 21.72 54.52
C LYS A 38 5.46 20.32 54.01
N SER A 39 5.12 19.39 54.90
CA SER A 39 4.73 18.03 54.49
C SER A 39 3.44 17.99 53.66
N ILE A 40 2.46 18.86 53.96
CA ILE A 40 1.21 18.95 53.20
C ILE A 40 1.49 19.47 51.77
N LEU A 41 2.37 20.47 51.63
CA LEU A 41 2.72 21.03 50.32
C LEU A 41 3.43 19.99 49.43
N GLU A 42 4.37 19.22 50.00
CA GLU A 42 5.08 18.15 49.29
C GLU A 42 4.10 17.05 48.82
N GLU A 43 3.10 16.70 49.63
CA GLU A 43 2.06 15.74 49.24
C GLU A 43 1.15 16.28 48.12
N GLU A 44 0.78 17.56 48.15
CA GLU A 44 0.02 18.19 47.08
C GLU A 44 0.80 18.24 45.76
N GLU A 45 2.08 18.59 45.80
CA GLU A 45 2.95 18.60 44.61
C GLU A 45 3.09 17.20 44.02
N ALA A 46 3.30 16.18 44.87
CA ALA A 46 3.33 14.79 44.45
C ALA A 46 2.01 14.36 43.78
N LYS A 47 0.86 14.71 44.37
CA LYS A 47 -0.46 14.44 43.77
C LYS A 47 -0.63 15.15 42.42
N ARG A 48 -0.25 16.43 42.31
CA ARG A 48 -0.32 17.19 41.04
C ARG A 48 0.56 16.57 39.97
N LEU A 49 1.76 16.13 40.33
CA LEU A 49 2.68 15.45 39.40
C LEU A 49 2.11 14.12 38.94
N LEU A 50 1.55 13.31 39.85
CA LEU A 50 0.89 12.06 39.51
C LEU A 50 -0.29 12.27 38.56
N THR A 51 -1.15 13.26 38.83
CA THR A 51 -2.27 13.62 37.96
C THR A 51 -1.82 14.13 36.59
N SER A 52 -0.74 14.93 36.53
CA SER A 52 -0.17 15.37 35.26
C SER A 52 0.39 14.20 34.45
N ASN A 53 1.07 13.26 35.12
CA ASN A 53 1.63 12.08 34.47
C ASN A 53 0.55 11.11 34.01
N SER A 54 -0.52 10.89 34.80
CA SER A 54 -1.64 10.03 34.40
C SER A 54 -2.38 10.61 33.19
N PHE A 55 -2.60 11.93 33.16
CA PHE A 55 -3.20 12.61 32.01
C PHE A 55 -2.33 12.50 30.75
N LYS A 56 -1.01 12.69 30.88
CA LYS A 56 -0.07 12.51 29.76
C LYS A 56 -0.08 11.07 29.25
N LEU A 57 -0.13 10.09 30.17
CA LEU A 57 -0.19 8.69 29.82
C LEU A 57 -1.48 8.35 29.07
N GLU A 58 -2.64 8.81 29.57
CA GLU A 58 -3.93 8.62 28.91
C GLU A 58 -3.95 9.22 27.49
N LYS A 59 -3.44 10.45 27.35
CA LYS A 59 -3.32 11.10 26.03
C LYS A 59 -2.43 10.30 25.08
N SER A 60 -1.30 9.78 25.56
CA SER A 60 -0.39 8.95 24.77
C SER A 60 -1.03 7.63 24.35
N VAL A 61 -1.76 6.97 25.26
CA VAL A 61 -2.50 5.74 24.95
C VAL A 61 -3.55 5.99 23.88
N LEU A 62 -4.33 7.07 23.99
CA LEU A 62 -5.34 7.43 23.00
C LEU A 62 -4.72 7.75 21.63
N GLU A 63 -3.58 8.44 21.61
CA GLU A 63 -2.85 8.74 20.37
C GLU A 63 -2.35 7.46 19.68
N ASN A 64 -1.78 6.54 20.46
CA ASN A 64 -1.35 5.23 19.95
C ASN A 64 -2.52 4.41 19.40
N GLN A 65 -3.66 4.36 20.09
CA GLN A 65 -4.85 3.67 19.61
C GLN A 65 -5.37 4.27 18.28
N LYS A 66 -5.38 5.59 18.15
CA LYS A 66 -5.76 6.27 16.89
C LYS A 66 -4.80 5.96 15.74
N LEU A 67 -3.50 5.93 16.04
CA LEU A 67 -2.46 5.57 15.09
C LEU A 67 -2.64 4.13 14.60
N GLU A 68 -2.82 3.18 15.53
CA GLU A 68 -3.06 1.77 15.21
C GLU A 68 -4.32 1.58 14.37
N ALA A 69 -5.42 2.25 14.72
CA ALA A 69 -6.67 2.19 13.96
C ALA A 69 -6.49 2.73 12.53
N THR A 70 -5.75 3.83 12.37
CA THR A 70 -5.45 4.43 11.07
C THR A 70 -4.56 3.51 10.22
N GLN A 71 -3.52 2.92 10.82
CA GLN A 71 -2.66 1.96 10.14
C GLN A 71 -3.44 0.71 9.71
N LYS A 72 -4.32 0.19 10.57
CA LYS A 72 -5.18 -0.95 10.23
C LYS A 72 -6.10 -0.63 9.05
N MET A 73 -6.75 0.53 9.08
CA MET A 73 -7.61 1.00 7.99
C MET A 73 -6.85 1.17 6.67
N GLN A 74 -5.63 1.72 6.73
CA GLN A 74 -4.76 1.84 5.56
C GLN A 74 -4.36 0.48 4.98
N ARG A 75 -4.00 -0.49 5.84
CA ARG A 75 -3.68 -1.86 5.40
C ARG A 75 -4.88 -2.54 4.73
N GLU A 76 -6.06 -2.44 5.33
CA GLU A 76 -7.28 -3.00 4.74
C GLU A 76 -7.63 -2.35 3.40
N ARG A 77 -7.48 -1.02 3.30
CA ARG A 77 -7.67 -0.30 2.04
C ARG A 77 -6.69 -0.76 0.96
N ASN A 78 -5.41 -0.90 1.29
CA ASN A 78 -4.40 -1.37 0.35
C ASN A 78 -4.70 -2.80 -0.13
N LEU A 79 -5.07 -3.70 0.79
CA LEU A 79 -5.46 -5.07 0.43
C LEU A 79 -6.66 -5.10 -0.52
N ARG A 80 -7.68 -4.25 -0.29
CA ARG A 80 -8.83 -4.14 -1.20
C ARG A 80 -8.44 -3.63 -2.58
N LEU A 81 -7.56 -2.63 -2.65
CA LEU A 81 -7.05 -2.11 -3.93
C LEU A 81 -6.24 -3.17 -4.69
N GLU A 82 -5.40 -3.95 -4.00
CA GLU A 82 -4.68 -5.07 -4.61
C GLU A 82 -5.64 -6.13 -5.16
N GLN A 83 -6.67 -6.49 -4.40
CA GLN A 83 -7.71 -7.42 -4.86
C GLN A 83 -8.46 -6.89 -6.07
N GLU A 84 -8.79 -5.60 -6.10
CA GLU A 84 -9.45 -4.96 -7.23
C GLU A 84 -8.57 -5.02 -8.49
N VAL A 85 -7.27 -4.71 -8.37
CA VAL A 85 -6.30 -4.83 -9.47
C VAL A 85 -6.24 -6.26 -9.99
N VAL A 86 -6.16 -7.26 -9.11
CA VAL A 86 -6.15 -8.68 -9.49
C VAL A 86 -7.43 -9.07 -10.22
N LEU A 87 -8.59 -8.64 -9.72
CA LEU A 87 -9.89 -8.92 -10.35
C LEU A 87 -10.00 -8.28 -11.73
N ARG A 88 -9.60 -7.02 -11.88
CA ARG A 88 -9.55 -6.32 -13.16
C ARG A 88 -8.61 -6.99 -14.15
N ASN A 89 -7.42 -7.42 -13.69
CA ASN A 89 -6.51 -8.20 -14.53
C ASN A 89 -7.15 -9.51 -15.00
N LYS A 90 -7.85 -10.23 -14.11
CA LYS A 90 -8.54 -11.46 -14.49
C LYS A 90 -9.66 -11.23 -15.51
N GLU A 91 -10.44 -10.16 -15.37
CA GLU A 91 -11.46 -9.76 -16.35
C GLU A 91 -10.82 -9.49 -17.72
N LEU A 92 -9.71 -8.75 -17.76
CA LEU A 92 -8.97 -8.46 -18.99
C LEU A 92 -8.45 -9.73 -19.66
N VAL A 93 -7.84 -10.64 -18.90
CA VAL A 93 -7.35 -11.91 -19.43
C VAL A 93 -8.47 -12.74 -20.02
N THR A 94 -9.59 -12.84 -19.30
CA THR A 94 -10.76 -13.61 -19.73
C THR A 94 -11.32 -13.05 -21.04
N SER A 95 -11.47 -11.72 -21.12
CA SER A 95 -11.90 -11.04 -22.34
C SER A 95 -10.94 -11.30 -23.50
N THR A 96 -9.63 -11.14 -23.27
CA THR A 96 -8.61 -11.37 -24.30
C THR A 96 -8.59 -12.83 -24.77
N LEU A 97 -8.78 -13.80 -23.87
CA LEU A 97 -8.89 -15.22 -24.21
C LEU A 97 -10.15 -15.54 -25.02
N LEU A 98 -11.29 -14.92 -24.69
CA LEU A 98 -12.53 -15.07 -25.45
C LEU A 98 -12.35 -14.56 -26.88
N ILE A 99 -11.73 -13.39 -27.05
CA ILE A 99 -11.43 -12.80 -28.36
C ILE A 99 -10.48 -13.71 -29.16
N SER A 100 -9.43 -14.23 -28.50
CA SER A 100 -8.50 -15.20 -29.11
C SER A 100 -9.23 -16.46 -29.60
N LYS A 101 -10.18 -16.98 -28.81
CA LYS A 101 -11.01 -18.14 -29.20
C LYS A 101 -11.94 -17.85 -30.36
N GLN A 102 -12.55 -16.67 -30.39
CA GLN A 102 -13.36 -16.24 -31.53
C GLN A 102 -12.53 -16.20 -32.82
N LYS A 103 -11.26 -15.80 -32.74
CA LYS A 103 -10.33 -15.81 -33.88
C LYS A 103 -9.95 -17.21 -34.35
N GLU A 104 -9.71 -18.14 -33.42
CA GLU A 104 -9.45 -19.54 -33.78
C GLU A 104 -10.61 -20.11 -34.60
N ILE A 105 -11.86 -19.82 -34.19
CA ILE A 105 -13.07 -20.20 -34.93
C ILE A 105 -13.11 -19.53 -36.31
N LEU A 106 -12.84 -18.21 -36.40
CA LEU A 106 -12.82 -17.51 -37.69
C LEU A 106 -11.75 -18.06 -38.65
N ALA A 107 -10.58 -18.44 -38.15
CA ALA A 107 -9.52 -19.05 -38.95
C ALA A 107 -9.92 -20.44 -39.47
N ILE A 108 -10.60 -21.24 -38.63
CA ILE A 108 -11.19 -22.51 -39.06
C ILE A 108 -12.23 -22.27 -40.17
N ILE A 109 -13.15 -21.32 -39.98
CA ILE A 109 -14.16 -20.99 -40.98
C ILE A 109 -13.49 -20.53 -42.30
N GLU A 110 -12.45 -19.69 -42.25
CA GLU A 110 -11.72 -19.26 -43.46
C GLU A 110 -11.08 -20.45 -44.18
N LYS A 111 -10.50 -21.39 -43.43
CA LYS A 111 -9.88 -22.60 -43.97
C LYS A 111 -10.92 -23.51 -44.64
N GLU A 112 -12.00 -23.84 -43.93
CA GLU A 112 -13.09 -24.68 -44.46
C GLU A 112 -13.75 -24.04 -45.69
N THR A 113 -13.99 -22.73 -45.64
CA THR A 113 -14.53 -21.96 -46.78
C THR A 113 -13.57 -21.97 -47.97
N SER A 114 -12.26 -21.97 -47.74
CA SER A 114 -11.26 -22.03 -48.81
C SER A 114 -11.18 -23.42 -49.43
N GLN A 115 -11.18 -24.48 -48.63
CA GLN A 115 -11.23 -25.87 -49.12
C GLN A 115 -12.50 -26.13 -49.93
N PHE A 116 -13.64 -25.63 -49.47
CA PHE A 116 -14.91 -25.71 -50.20
C PHE A 116 -14.87 -24.93 -51.53
N SER A 117 -14.18 -23.78 -51.57
CA SER A 117 -13.95 -23.02 -52.82
C SER A 117 -13.21 -23.83 -53.87
N ASP A 118 -12.23 -24.62 -53.45
CA ASP A 118 -11.31 -25.35 -54.33
C ASP A 118 -12.00 -26.60 -54.92
N LEU A 119 -12.96 -27.17 -54.19
CA LEU A 119 -13.81 -28.28 -54.63
C LEU A 119 -14.91 -27.85 -55.60
N MET A 120 -15.32 -26.57 -55.59
CA MET A 120 -16.36 -26.04 -56.48
C MET A 120 -15.79 -25.63 -57.84
N GLN A 121 -15.85 -26.55 -58.81
CA GLN A 121 -15.36 -26.33 -60.17
C GLN A 121 -16.31 -25.52 -61.08
N ASN A 122 -17.62 -25.39 -60.78
CA ASN A 122 -18.60 -24.80 -61.72
C ASN A 122 -19.76 -24.00 -61.08
N THR A 123 -19.54 -23.23 -60.01
CA THR A 123 -20.62 -22.46 -59.33
C THR A 123 -20.23 -21.01 -59.08
N ASP A 124 -21.22 -20.10 -59.10
CA ASP A 124 -21.05 -18.69 -58.77
C ASP A 124 -20.40 -18.53 -57.38
N ARG A 125 -19.15 -18.04 -57.37
CA ARG A 125 -18.34 -17.87 -56.16
C ARG A 125 -18.66 -16.55 -55.43
N SER A 126 -19.63 -15.76 -55.89
CA SER A 126 -19.99 -14.45 -55.33
C SER A 126 -20.26 -14.50 -53.82
N VAL A 127 -21.07 -15.46 -53.37
CA VAL A 127 -21.42 -15.69 -51.96
C VAL A 127 -20.18 -16.04 -51.13
N LEU A 128 -19.34 -16.94 -51.64
CA LEU A 128 -18.12 -17.39 -50.98
C LEU A 128 -17.08 -16.26 -50.84
N LYS A 129 -16.97 -15.43 -51.88
CA LYS A 129 -16.11 -14.24 -51.89
C LYS A 129 -16.61 -13.22 -50.87
N ASN A 130 -17.93 -13.08 -50.72
CA ASN A 130 -18.54 -12.24 -49.69
C ASN A 130 -18.28 -12.78 -48.27
N ILE A 131 -18.40 -14.09 -48.05
CA ILE A 131 -18.07 -14.73 -46.76
C ILE A 131 -16.60 -14.49 -46.40
N LYS A 132 -15.67 -14.74 -47.34
CA LYS A 132 -14.24 -14.45 -47.13
C LYS A 132 -13.99 -12.98 -46.83
N ARG A 133 -14.72 -12.06 -47.48
CA ARG A 133 -14.64 -10.62 -47.19
C ARG A 133 -15.11 -10.30 -45.78
N ILE A 134 -16.26 -10.82 -45.35
CA ILE A 134 -16.83 -10.60 -44.02
C ILE A 134 -15.89 -11.12 -42.94
N ILE A 135 -15.32 -12.32 -43.12
CA ILE A 135 -14.33 -12.90 -42.19
C ILE A 135 -13.10 -11.99 -42.09
N ARG A 136 -12.53 -11.58 -43.24
CA ARG A 136 -11.36 -10.69 -43.25
C ARG A 136 -11.61 -9.35 -42.58
N THR A 137 -12.75 -8.72 -42.85
CA THR A 137 -13.11 -7.43 -42.24
C THR A 137 -13.29 -7.54 -40.72
N ASN A 138 -13.88 -8.63 -40.22
CA ASN A 138 -14.09 -8.84 -38.79
C ASN A 138 -12.85 -9.41 -38.06
N SER A 139 -11.87 -9.94 -38.78
CA SER A 139 -10.62 -10.45 -38.22
C SER A 139 -9.53 -9.38 -38.02
N SER A 140 -9.75 -8.15 -38.50
CA SER A 140 -8.68 -7.15 -38.58
C SER A 140 -8.12 -6.82 -37.19
N ILE A 141 -6.79 -6.98 -37.06
CA ILE A 141 -6.01 -6.91 -35.83
C ILE A 141 -5.93 -5.47 -35.25
N ALA A 142 -6.33 -4.45 -36.04
CA ALA A 142 -6.10 -3.05 -35.72
C ALA A 142 -6.99 -2.48 -34.60
N ASN A 143 -8.20 -3.01 -34.38
CA ASN A 143 -9.08 -2.48 -33.34
C ASN A 143 -8.81 -3.10 -31.95
N GLU A 144 -8.39 -4.37 -31.90
CA GLU A 144 -8.21 -5.11 -30.65
C GLU A 144 -7.01 -4.61 -29.83
N TRP A 145 -5.92 -4.21 -30.50
CA TRP A 145 -4.74 -3.70 -29.80
C TRP A 145 -5.00 -2.37 -29.12
N GLU A 146 -5.68 -1.46 -29.82
CA GLU A 146 -6.08 -0.16 -29.31
C GLU A 146 -7.07 -0.31 -28.14
N ASP A 147 -8.05 -1.21 -28.25
CA ASP A 147 -8.98 -1.52 -27.15
C ASP A 147 -8.25 -2.13 -25.95
N PHE A 148 -7.38 -3.12 -26.18
CA PHE A 148 -6.53 -3.68 -25.12
C PHE A 148 -5.69 -2.59 -24.47
N LYS A 149 -5.04 -1.74 -25.26
CA LYS A 149 -4.16 -0.67 -24.78
C LYS A 149 -4.94 0.32 -23.93
N LEU A 150 -6.15 0.71 -24.35
CA LEU A 150 -7.03 1.60 -23.58
C LEU A 150 -7.39 1.01 -22.22
N HIS A 151 -7.74 -0.27 -22.16
CA HIS A 151 -8.09 -0.93 -20.90
C HIS A 151 -6.86 -1.18 -20.03
N PHE A 152 -5.75 -1.58 -20.64
CA PHE A 152 -4.48 -1.81 -19.96
C PHE A 152 -3.98 -0.51 -19.30
N ASP A 153 -4.05 0.63 -19.99
CA ASP A 153 -3.58 1.92 -19.45
C ASP A 153 -4.40 2.38 -18.23
N LYS A 154 -5.67 1.93 -18.11
CA LYS A 154 -6.47 2.17 -16.90
C LYS A 154 -5.97 1.38 -15.69
N VAL A 155 -5.42 0.17 -15.89
CA VAL A 155 -4.93 -0.71 -14.81
C VAL A 155 -3.45 -0.49 -14.53
N HIS A 156 -2.67 -0.19 -15.57
CA HIS A 156 -1.23 0.01 -15.53
C HIS A 156 -0.86 1.37 -16.13
N PRO A 157 -1.24 2.48 -15.46
CA PRO A 157 -1.02 3.81 -15.99
C PRO A 157 0.47 4.09 -16.21
N GLN A 158 0.78 4.78 -17.30
CA GLN A 158 2.14 5.18 -17.70
C GLN A 158 3.09 4.04 -18.08
N PHE A 159 2.68 2.78 -18.03
CA PHE A 159 3.56 1.67 -18.40
C PHE A 159 4.12 1.80 -19.82
N PHE A 160 3.24 2.04 -20.81
CA PHE A 160 3.68 2.19 -22.20
C PHE A 160 4.56 3.42 -22.40
N LYS A 161 4.29 4.50 -21.65
CA LYS A 161 5.11 5.72 -21.68
C LYS A 161 6.52 5.43 -21.17
N LYS A 162 6.66 4.86 -19.97
CA LYS A 162 7.95 4.48 -19.38
C LYS A 162 8.71 3.47 -20.22
N LEU A 163 8.00 2.48 -20.77
CA LEU A 163 8.60 1.48 -21.65
C LEU A 163 9.16 2.13 -22.92
N SER A 164 8.41 3.03 -23.56
CA SER A 164 8.85 3.72 -24.77
C SER A 164 9.97 4.73 -24.50
N GLU A 165 9.96 5.41 -23.35
CA GLU A 165 11.00 6.36 -22.95
C GLU A 165 12.33 5.65 -22.69
N ARG A 166 12.31 4.49 -22.04
CA ARG A 166 13.52 3.71 -21.77
C ARG A 166 13.96 2.84 -22.95
N HIS A 167 13.01 2.35 -23.76
CA HIS A 167 13.25 1.33 -24.79
C HIS A 167 12.50 1.62 -26.09
N HIS A 168 12.94 2.66 -26.79
CA HIS A 168 12.31 3.15 -28.03
C HIS A 168 12.47 2.22 -29.25
N THR A 169 13.29 1.18 -29.18
CA THR A 169 13.57 0.26 -30.30
C THR A 169 12.63 -0.95 -30.38
N LEU A 170 11.72 -1.08 -29.40
CA LEU A 170 10.78 -2.20 -29.34
C LEU A 170 9.74 -2.10 -30.46
N SER A 171 9.52 -3.22 -31.13
CA SER A 171 8.41 -3.39 -32.06
C SER A 171 7.08 -3.49 -31.31
N GLN A 172 5.97 -3.23 -32.00
CA GLN A 172 4.63 -3.36 -31.42
C GLN A 172 4.35 -4.76 -30.84
N HIS A 173 4.89 -5.81 -31.48
CA HIS A 173 4.78 -7.18 -31.02
C HIS A 173 5.55 -7.43 -29.70
N GLU A 174 6.72 -6.81 -29.56
CA GLU A 174 7.51 -6.87 -28.32
C GLU A 174 6.86 -6.06 -27.19
N ILE A 175 6.32 -4.88 -27.49
CA ILE A 175 5.56 -4.06 -26.53
C ILE A 175 4.35 -4.85 -26.01
N ARG A 176 3.63 -5.55 -26.89
CA ARG A 176 2.52 -6.44 -26.53
C ARG A 176 2.96 -7.56 -25.60
N HIS A 177 4.11 -8.20 -25.88
CA HIS A 177 4.67 -9.22 -25.01
C HIS A 177 4.99 -8.65 -23.61
N CYS A 178 5.62 -7.47 -23.54
CA CYS A 178 5.89 -6.79 -22.27
C CYS A 178 4.60 -6.50 -21.48
N ALA A 179 3.52 -6.06 -22.16
CA ALA A 179 2.23 -5.85 -21.52
C ALA A 179 1.66 -7.14 -20.92
N TYR A 180 1.73 -8.26 -21.65
CA TYR A 180 1.31 -9.57 -21.14
C TYR A 180 2.14 -10.07 -19.95
N ILE A 181 3.44 -9.74 -19.91
CA ILE A 181 4.28 -10.01 -18.74
C ILE A 181 3.84 -9.13 -17.56
N LYS A 182 3.58 -7.84 -17.80
CA LYS A 182 3.12 -6.89 -16.76
C LYS A 182 1.79 -7.32 -16.11
N MET A 183 0.91 -7.94 -16.89
CA MET A 183 -0.35 -8.54 -16.41
C MET A 183 -0.15 -9.84 -15.61
N GLY A 184 1.08 -10.34 -15.49
CA GLY A 184 1.39 -11.57 -14.75
C GLY A 184 0.98 -12.86 -15.45
N LEU A 185 0.82 -12.85 -16.78
CA LEU A 185 0.33 -14.02 -17.51
C LEU A 185 1.36 -15.15 -17.56
N ALA A 186 0.86 -16.37 -17.39
CA ALA A 186 1.68 -17.57 -17.54
C ALA A 186 2.13 -17.73 -19.00
N THR A 187 3.31 -18.32 -19.21
CA THR A 187 3.90 -18.53 -20.55
C THR A 187 2.93 -19.22 -21.52
N LYS A 188 2.12 -20.17 -21.04
CA LYS A 188 1.11 -20.87 -21.85
C LYS A 188 -0.07 -19.97 -22.24
N GLU A 189 -0.43 -18.99 -21.39
CA GLU A 189 -1.48 -18.02 -21.68
C GLU A 189 -1.01 -17.02 -22.71
N ILE A 190 0.19 -16.48 -22.53
CA ILE A 190 0.85 -15.60 -23.51
C ILE A 190 0.94 -16.29 -24.88
N ALA A 191 1.34 -17.57 -24.89
CA ALA A 191 1.43 -18.38 -26.11
C ALA A 191 0.08 -18.43 -26.87
N ARG A 192 -1.02 -18.68 -26.14
CA ARG A 192 -2.38 -18.68 -26.72
C ARG A 192 -2.77 -17.30 -27.26
N LEU A 193 -2.54 -16.24 -26.48
CA LEU A 193 -2.88 -14.87 -26.88
C LEU A 193 -2.09 -14.38 -28.09
N MET A 194 -0.82 -14.77 -28.18
CA MET A 194 0.06 -14.42 -29.29
C MET A 194 -0.03 -15.39 -30.47
N ASN A 195 -0.85 -16.45 -30.36
CA ASN A 195 -1.00 -17.52 -31.35
C ASN A 195 0.35 -18.15 -31.76
N ILE A 196 1.20 -18.45 -30.78
CA ILE A 196 2.51 -19.09 -30.96
C ILE A 196 2.72 -20.20 -29.93
N ASN A 197 3.75 -21.02 -30.12
CA ASN A 197 4.10 -22.06 -29.15
C ASN A 197 4.71 -21.47 -27.87
N ALA A 198 4.51 -22.15 -26.73
CA ALA A 198 5.10 -21.75 -25.45
C ALA A 198 6.63 -21.62 -25.50
N THR A 199 7.31 -22.48 -26.26
CA THR A 199 8.74 -22.39 -26.53
C THR A 199 9.12 -21.08 -27.24
N SER A 200 8.30 -20.63 -28.20
CA SER A 200 8.51 -19.37 -28.89
C SER A 200 8.38 -18.16 -27.96
N VAL A 201 7.48 -18.23 -26.97
CA VAL A 201 7.38 -17.21 -25.91
C VAL A 201 8.66 -17.15 -25.09
N GLN A 202 9.22 -18.30 -24.68
CA GLN A 202 10.47 -18.34 -23.93
C GLN A 202 11.65 -17.76 -24.74
N ILE A 203 11.77 -18.11 -26.01
CA ILE A 203 12.79 -17.55 -26.90
C ILE A 203 12.61 -16.03 -27.03
N ALA A 204 11.38 -15.55 -27.19
CA ALA A 204 11.08 -14.13 -27.25
C ALA A 204 11.45 -13.39 -25.94
N ARG A 205 11.29 -14.01 -24.76
CA ARG A 205 11.78 -13.45 -23.49
C ARG A 205 13.31 -13.30 -23.46
N VAL A 206 14.04 -14.30 -23.94
CA VAL A 206 15.51 -14.22 -24.05
C VAL A 206 15.93 -13.09 -24.99
N ARG A 207 15.23 -12.93 -26.12
CA ARG A 207 15.46 -11.83 -27.07
C ARG A 207 15.14 -10.47 -26.46
N LEU A 208 14.01 -10.34 -25.76
CA LEU A 208 13.62 -9.14 -25.04
C LEU A 208 14.68 -8.76 -24.01
N LYS A 209 15.15 -9.70 -23.19
CA LYS A 209 16.20 -9.43 -22.19
C LYS A 209 17.46 -8.83 -22.83
N LYS A 210 17.87 -9.35 -23.99
CA LYS A 210 19.02 -8.80 -24.74
C LYS A 210 18.73 -7.42 -25.32
N LYS A 211 17.53 -7.21 -25.89
CA LYS A 211 17.14 -5.96 -26.55
C LYS A 211 16.87 -4.82 -25.59
N LEU A 212 16.43 -5.16 -24.37
CA LEU A 212 16.29 -4.24 -23.24
C LEU A 212 17.63 -4.00 -22.51
N GLU A 213 18.72 -4.62 -22.98
CA GLU A 213 20.07 -4.49 -22.42
C GLU A 213 20.15 -4.77 -20.92
N LEU A 214 19.35 -5.72 -20.43
CA LEU A 214 19.28 -6.01 -19.00
C LEU A 214 20.53 -6.78 -18.51
N PRO A 215 21.05 -6.47 -17.32
CA PRO A 215 22.13 -7.23 -16.68
C PRO A 215 21.78 -8.73 -16.55
N ARG A 216 22.81 -9.58 -16.41
CA ARG A 216 22.59 -11.03 -16.29
C ARG A 216 21.77 -11.37 -15.05
N GLU A 217 22.02 -10.65 -13.98
CA GLU A 217 21.43 -10.79 -12.65
C GLU A 217 19.98 -10.29 -12.61
N MET A 218 19.61 -9.37 -13.50
CA MET A 218 18.27 -8.81 -13.54
C MET A 218 17.31 -9.74 -14.27
N ASP A 219 16.22 -10.13 -13.60
CA ASP A 219 15.16 -10.90 -14.22
C ASP A 219 14.26 -10.01 -15.11
N LEU A 220 13.84 -10.54 -16.25
CA LEU A 220 12.98 -9.82 -17.19
C LEU A 220 11.61 -9.52 -16.57
N ILE A 221 11.02 -10.49 -15.85
CA ILE A 221 9.68 -10.32 -15.28
C ILE A 221 9.75 -9.25 -14.19
N GLY A 222 10.72 -9.34 -13.28
CA GLY A 222 10.95 -8.32 -12.26
C GLY A 222 11.11 -6.92 -12.86
N TYR A 223 11.97 -6.77 -13.86
CA TYR A 223 12.18 -5.49 -14.55
C TYR A 223 10.88 -4.92 -15.15
N ILE A 224 10.09 -5.75 -15.82
CA ILE A 224 8.82 -5.33 -16.44
C ILE A 224 7.77 -4.99 -15.36
N LEU A 225 7.76 -5.71 -14.23
CA LEU A 225 6.85 -5.43 -13.11
C LEU A 225 7.18 -4.11 -12.41
N ASP A 226 8.44 -3.66 -12.43
CA ASP A 226 8.86 -2.39 -11.83
C ASP A 226 8.62 -1.15 -12.71
N LEU A 227 8.36 -1.34 -14.01
CA LEU A 227 7.98 -0.27 -14.93
C LEU A 227 6.56 0.24 -14.67
#